data_AF-A0A7C4VK19-F1
#
_entry.id   AF-A0A7C4VK19-F1
#
_cell.length_a   1.000
_cell.length_b   1.000
_cell.length_c   1.000
_cell.angle_alpha   90.00
_cell.angle_beta   90.00
_cell.angle_gamma   90.00
#
_symmetry.space_group_name_H-M   'P 1'
#
loop_
_entity.id
_entity.type
_entity.pdbx_description
1 polymer ?
#
loop_
_entity_poly.entity_id
_entity_poly.type
_entity_poly.pdbx_seq_one_letter_code
_entity_poly.pdbx_strand_id
1 'polypeptide(L)'
;MRKIFSLTILLLCLLVTFTVTYLLISRWSSRESRKEFVTVTDALNRVVQLKLPIKRVVVTGKGSWPIITVAYMFPNAKNVLYGLSGEIDSPLFRMVDPGIKSKIIPTIGVTPNVEEIATMNPDVVILKSTMKLTVGDSLEGLGIKVVYVDFENLNSYIRDVRLLGRIFNDEEKAEKIVKYYNETYNTVFSKSLTVKERRKVLFLYYSAKGGVVSFQAPGEGWLQTFMIEAAGGYALSRELAGTGWNTVSFEQIARWNPDIIFLVTYSDSPSAVDVKNVLLRSPEWIEALSG
;
A
#
# COMPACT_ATOMS: atom_id res chain seq x y z
N MET A 1 -61.58 14.15 -45.47
CA MET A 1 -61.23 13.04 -44.55
C MET A 1 -60.03 12.20 -45.02
N ARG A 2 -60.01 11.62 -46.24
CA ARG A 2 -58.88 10.80 -46.74
C ARG A 2 -57.48 11.46 -46.72
N LYS A 3 -57.35 12.73 -47.10
CA LYS A 3 -56.05 13.45 -47.10
C LYS A 3 -55.48 13.70 -45.70
N ILE A 4 -56.34 13.98 -44.72
CA ILE A 4 -55.94 14.21 -43.33
C ILE A 4 -55.45 12.90 -42.70
N PHE A 5 -56.13 11.78 -42.99
CA PHE A 5 -55.75 10.45 -42.53
C PHE A 5 -54.41 9.97 -43.12
N SER A 6 -54.13 10.31 -44.39
CA SER A 6 -52.84 10.00 -45.02
C SER A 6 -51.68 10.82 -44.44
N LEU A 7 -51.93 12.08 -44.05
CA LEU A 7 -50.92 12.96 -43.48
C LEU A 7 -50.56 12.56 -42.05
N THR A 8 -51.54 12.14 -41.24
CA THR A 8 -51.31 11.64 -39.89
C THR A 8 -50.51 10.34 -39.89
N ILE A 9 -50.77 9.41 -40.83
CA ILE A 9 -49.99 8.18 -40.97
C ILE A 9 -48.53 8.50 -41.36
N LEU A 10 -48.31 9.43 -42.29
CA LEU A 10 -46.97 9.82 -42.73
C LEU A 10 -46.17 10.46 -41.59
N LEU A 11 -46.80 11.35 -40.81
CA LEU A 11 -46.19 11.97 -39.63
C LEU A 11 -45.86 10.93 -38.54
N LEU A 12 -46.72 9.94 -38.33
CA LEU A 12 -46.46 8.85 -37.38
C LEU A 12 -45.26 7.99 -37.83
N CYS A 13 -45.16 7.66 -39.12
CA CYS A 13 -44.02 6.93 -39.67
C CYS A 13 -42.71 7.71 -39.57
N LEU A 14 -42.73 9.03 -39.79
CA LEU A 14 -41.57 9.90 -39.61
C LEU A 14 -41.13 9.98 -38.15
N LEU A 15 -42.08 10.03 -37.20
CA LEU A 15 -41.79 10.04 -35.77
C LEU A 15 -41.19 8.70 -35.31
N VAL A 16 -41.70 7.58 -35.81
CA VAL A 16 -41.19 6.22 -35.50
C VAL A 16 -39.79 6.03 -36.08
N THR A 17 -39.55 6.45 -37.33
CA THR A 17 -38.20 6.37 -37.92
C THR A 17 -37.21 7.27 -37.18
N PHE A 18 -37.59 8.48 -36.81
CA PHE A 18 -36.73 9.38 -36.03
C PHE A 18 -36.38 8.82 -34.65
N THR A 19 -37.37 8.24 -33.94
CA THR A 19 -37.14 7.61 -32.63
C THR A 19 -36.29 6.34 -32.71
N VAL A 20 -36.50 5.50 -33.72
CA VAL A 20 -35.65 4.32 -33.97
C VAL A 20 -34.22 4.73 -34.33
N THR A 21 -34.05 5.76 -35.16
CA THR A 21 -32.72 6.26 -35.54
C THR A 21 -32.02 6.89 -34.33
N TYR A 22 -32.74 7.65 -33.49
CA TYR A 22 -32.23 8.19 -32.23
C TYR A 22 -31.83 7.09 -31.24
N LEU A 23 -32.64 6.02 -31.11
CA LEU A 23 -32.32 4.85 -30.31
C LEU A 23 -31.11 4.08 -30.84
N LEU A 24 -30.94 3.97 -32.16
CA LEU A 24 -29.78 3.33 -32.78
C LEU A 24 -28.51 4.16 -32.61
N ILE A 25 -28.58 5.48 -32.79
CA ILE A 25 -27.46 6.41 -32.60
C ILE A 25 -27.05 6.47 -31.12
N SER A 26 -28.01 6.55 -30.19
CA SER A 26 -27.72 6.53 -28.74
C SER A 26 -27.14 5.18 -28.28
N ARG A 27 -27.58 4.07 -28.88
CA ARG A 27 -27.04 2.73 -28.61
C ARG A 27 -25.66 2.48 -29.26
N TRP A 28 -25.36 3.18 -30.36
CA TRP A 28 -24.03 3.16 -31.00
C TRP A 28 -23.04 4.09 -30.30
N SER A 29 -23.50 5.27 -29.86
CA SER A 29 -22.75 6.23 -29.04
C SER A 29 -22.41 5.67 -27.65
N SER A 30 -23.34 4.98 -27.00
CA SER A 30 -23.06 4.26 -25.74
C SER A 30 -22.20 2.99 -25.89
N ARG A 31 -21.83 2.63 -27.13
CA ARG A 31 -20.72 1.72 -27.45
C ARG A 31 -19.39 2.48 -27.51
N GLU A 32 -19.28 3.58 -26.78
CA GLU A 32 -18.04 4.25 -26.41
C GLU A 32 -17.01 3.19 -26.01
N SER A 33 -15.83 3.24 -26.62
CA SER A 33 -14.84 2.17 -26.58
C SER A 33 -14.52 1.81 -25.13
N ARG A 34 -15.03 0.66 -24.64
CA ARG A 34 -14.56 0.11 -23.38
C ARG A 34 -13.05 -0.02 -23.51
N LYS A 35 -12.31 0.69 -22.66
CA LYS A 35 -10.85 0.61 -22.63
C LYS A 35 -10.48 -0.88 -22.52
N GLU A 36 -9.80 -1.41 -23.53
CA GLU A 36 -9.38 -2.81 -23.55
C GLU A 36 -8.22 -3.02 -22.56
N PHE A 37 -7.47 -1.96 -22.27
CA PHE A 37 -6.33 -1.97 -21.39
C PHE A 37 -6.32 -0.76 -20.45
N VAL A 38 -5.71 -0.94 -19.29
CA VAL A 38 -5.24 0.14 -18.41
C VAL A 38 -3.72 0.14 -18.44
N THR A 39 -3.13 1.34 -18.45
CA THR A 39 -1.68 1.53 -18.42
C THR A 39 -1.28 2.15 -17.09
N VAL A 40 -0.28 1.57 -16.45
CA VAL A 40 0.29 2.04 -15.18
C VAL A 40 1.80 2.22 -15.32
N THR A 41 2.36 3.17 -14.58
CA THR A 41 3.81 3.33 -14.42
C THR A 41 4.19 2.83 -13.04
N ASP A 42 5.00 1.78 -12.97
CA ASP A 42 5.36 1.14 -11.71
C ASP A 42 6.55 1.79 -10.99
N ALA A 43 6.90 1.29 -9.82
CA ALA A 43 8.01 1.78 -9.00
C ALA A 43 9.38 1.73 -9.69
N LEU A 44 9.53 0.87 -10.71
CA LEU A 44 10.75 0.75 -11.51
C LEU A 44 10.70 1.64 -12.76
N ASN A 45 9.75 2.58 -12.83
CA ASN A 45 9.50 3.46 -13.96
C ASN A 45 9.13 2.72 -15.25
N ARG A 46 8.61 1.48 -15.15
CA ARG A 46 8.17 0.71 -16.31
C ARG A 46 6.72 1.03 -16.61
N VAL A 47 6.41 1.13 -17.89
CA VAL A 47 5.04 1.24 -18.39
C VAL A 47 4.47 -0.16 -18.56
N VAL A 48 3.49 -0.53 -17.74
CA VAL A 48 2.85 -1.84 -17.76
C VAL A 48 1.42 -1.70 -18.26
N GLN A 49 1.10 -2.44 -19.31
CA GLN A 49 -0.25 -2.50 -19.89
C GLN A 49 -0.97 -3.76 -19.37
N LEU A 50 -2.11 -3.57 -18.71
CA LEU A 50 -2.94 -4.62 -18.12
C LEU A 50 -4.26 -4.72 -18.87
N LYS A 51 -4.66 -5.93 -19.23
CA LYS A 51 -5.92 -6.18 -19.94
C LYS A 51 -7.10 -6.00 -18.99
N LEU A 52 -8.12 -5.28 -19.44
CA LEU A 52 -9.36 -5.11 -18.70
C LEU A 52 -10.40 -6.17 -19.13
N PRO A 53 -11.29 -6.60 -18.21
CA PRO A 53 -11.33 -6.26 -16.79
C PRO A 53 -10.28 -7.03 -15.96
N ILE A 54 -9.65 -6.37 -14.99
CA ILE A 54 -8.80 -7.03 -13.98
C ILE A 54 -9.71 -7.69 -12.94
N LYS A 55 -9.53 -9.00 -12.72
CA LYS A 55 -10.35 -9.85 -11.86
C LYS A 55 -9.55 -10.65 -10.83
N ARG A 56 -8.28 -10.92 -11.08
CA ARG A 56 -7.41 -11.78 -10.26
C ARG A 56 -6.10 -11.07 -9.92
N VAL A 57 -6.15 -10.30 -8.84
CA VAL A 57 -4.98 -9.60 -8.29
C VAL A 57 -4.35 -10.46 -7.19
N VAL A 58 -3.06 -10.71 -7.28
CA VAL A 58 -2.27 -11.39 -6.24
C VAL A 58 -1.32 -10.40 -5.60
N VAL A 59 -1.26 -10.37 -4.27
CA VAL A 59 -0.34 -9.52 -3.50
C VAL A 59 0.47 -10.39 -2.55
N THR A 60 1.78 -10.46 -2.77
CA THR A 60 2.64 -11.49 -2.17
C THR A 60 4.05 -10.96 -1.88
N GLY A 61 4.87 -11.76 -1.20
CA GLY A 61 6.27 -11.47 -0.91
C GLY A 61 6.49 -10.60 0.32
N LYS A 62 7.77 -10.40 0.65
CA LYS A 62 8.19 -9.51 1.73
C LYS A 62 7.68 -8.08 1.48
N GLY A 63 7.04 -7.50 2.49
CA GLY A 63 6.48 -6.15 2.41
C GLY A 63 5.13 -6.07 1.69
N SER A 64 4.40 -7.18 1.57
CA SER A 64 3.01 -7.22 1.08
C SER A 64 2.02 -6.49 1.98
N TRP A 65 2.28 -6.42 3.29
CA TRP A 65 1.34 -5.86 4.26
C TRP A 65 0.93 -4.39 3.96
N PRO A 66 1.86 -3.43 3.73
CA PRO A 66 1.50 -2.08 3.29
C PRO A 66 0.69 -2.04 1.99
N ILE A 67 1.02 -2.90 1.02
CA ILE A 67 0.31 -2.99 -0.25
C ILE A 67 -1.15 -3.35 -0.01
N ILE A 68 -1.40 -4.35 0.84
CA ILE A 68 -2.75 -4.84 1.15
C ILE A 68 -3.54 -3.81 1.97
N THR A 69 -2.89 -3.14 2.92
CA THR A 69 -3.49 -2.03 3.67
C THR A 69 -4.03 -0.95 2.73
N VAL A 70 -3.23 -0.50 1.76
CA VAL A 70 -3.66 0.51 0.79
C VAL A 70 -4.70 -0.05 -0.18
N ALA A 71 -4.54 -1.30 -0.64
CA ALA A 71 -5.50 -1.94 -1.53
C ALA A 71 -6.90 -1.96 -0.92
N TYR A 72 -7.04 -2.33 0.34
CA TYR A 72 -8.34 -2.36 1.03
C TYR A 72 -8.96 -0.97 1.29
N MET A 73 -8.24 0.14 1.03
CA MET A 73 -8.86 1.47 0.98
C MET A 73 -9.74 1.66 -0.27
N PHE A 74 -9.56 0.83 -1.30
CA PHE A 74 -10.37 0.83 -2.52
C PHE A 74 -11.54 -0.16 -2.39
N PRO A 75 -12.81 0.29 -2.49
CA PRO A 75 -13.97 -0.58 -2.32
C PRO A 75 -13.99 -1.82 -3.22
N ASN A 76 -13.45 -1.71 -4.44
CA ASN A 76 -13.42 -2.82 -5.40
C ASN A 76 -12.33 -3.86 -5.11
N ALA A 77 -11.32 -3.55 -4.29
CA ALA A 77 -10.21 -4.46 -4.02
C ALA A 77 -10.68 -5.80 -3.45
N LYS A 78 -11.69 -5.80 -2.56
CA LYS A 78 -12.28 -7.03 -2.01
C LYS A 78 -12.88 -7.96 -3.07
N ASN A 79 -13.21 -7.48 -4.26
CA ASN A 79 -13.81 -8.29 -5.32
C ASN A 79 -12.75 -8.92 -6.24
N VAL A 80 -11.57 -8.31 -6.34
CA VAL A 80 -10.54 -8.70 -7.31
C VAL A 80 -9.26 -9.24 -6.66
N LEU A 81 -9.03 -8.96 -5.38
CA LEU A 81 -7.98 -9.61 -4.60
C LEU A 81 -8.31 -11.09 -4.47
N TYR A 82 -7.46 -11.91 -5.07
CA TYR A 82 -7.67 -13.35 -5.21
C TYR A 82 -6.66 -14.17 -4.38
N GLY A 83 -5.46 -13.64 -4.16
CA GLY A 83 -4.45 -14.30 -3.32
C GLY A 83 -3.58 -13.30 -2.57
N LEU A 84 -3.43 -13.52 -1.28
CA LEU A 84 -2.72 -12.68 -0.34
C LEU A 84 -1.68 -13.53 0.40
N SER A 85 -0.54 -12.92 0.70
CA SER A 85 0.49 -13.49 1.57
C SER A 85 -0.07 -13.92 2.94
N GLY A 86 0.57 -14.93 3.54
CA GLY A 86 0.16 -15.61 4.78
C GLY A 86 0.05 -14.74 6.05
N GLU A 87 0.62 -13.54 6.08
CA GLU A 87 0.86 -12.77 7.32
C GLU A 87 -0.12 -11.59 7.55
N ILE A 88 -1.31 -11.60 6.96
CA ILE A 88 -2.22 -10.44 6.94
C ILE A 88 -3.53 -10.60 7.74
N ASP A 89 -3.77 -11.71 8.46
CA ASP A 89 -5.01 -11.84 9.24
C ASP A 89 -5.01 -10.91 10.48
N SER A 90 -5.61 -9.72 10.34
CA SER A 90 -5.87 -8.78 11.44
C SER A 90 -7.37 -8.53 11.61
N PRO A 91 -7.84 -8.17 12.82
CA PRO A 91 -9.24 -7.80 13.05
C PRO A 91 -9.73 -6.68 12.10
N LEU A 92 -8.88 -5.70 11.80
CA LEU A 92 -9.21 -4.59 10.91
C LEU A 92 -9.53 -5.09 9.50
N PHE A 93 -8.71 -5.99 8.95
CA PHE A 93 -8.97 -6.53 7.62
C PHE A 93 -10.22 -7.39 7.57
N ARG A 94 -10.52 -8.15 8.63
CA ARG A 94 -11.77 -8.92 8.72
C ARG A 94 -13.02 -8.05 8.79
N MET A 95 -12.91 -6.83 9.35
CA MET A 95 -14.02 -5.87 9.34
C MET A 95 -14.27 -5.29 7.94
N VAL A 96 -13.22 -5.05 7.16
CA VAL A 96 -13.32 -4.50 5.79
C VAL A 96 -13.71 -5.58 4.78
N ASP A 97 -13.16 -6.78 4.94
CA ASP A 97 -13.38 -7.95 4.09
C ASP A 97 -13.56 -9.20 4.96
N PRO A 98 -14.80 -9.53 5.35
CA PRO A 98 -15.11 -10.73 6.13
C PRO A 98 -14.64 -12.04 5.46
N GLY A 99 -14.47 -12.03 4.13
CA GLY A 99 -14.00 -13.16 3.34
C GLY A 99 -12.48 -13.24 3.19
N ILE A 100 -11.69 -12.35 3.83
CA ILE A 100 -10.24 -12.29 3.62
C ILE A 100 -9.53 -13.63 3.87
N LYS A 101 -9.99 -14.42 4.84
CA LYS A 101 -9.37 -15.70 5.19
C LYS A 101 -9.27 -16.67 4.02
N SER A 102 -10.26 -16.70 3.11
CA SER A 102 -10.22 -17.59 1.95
C SER A 102 -9.26 -17.12 0.85
N LYS A 103 -8.72 -15.90 0.98
CA LYS A 103 -7.76 -15.29 0.05
C LYS A 103 -6.32 -15.42 0.55
N ILE A 104 -6.12 -15.78 1.81
CA ILE A 104 -4.78 -15.95 2.39
C ILE A 104 -4.24 -17.31 1.96
N ILE A 105 -3.09 -17.29 1.29
CA ILE A 105 -2.41 -18.48 0.76
C ILE A 105 -1.03 -18.55 1.42
N PRO A 106 -0.82 -19.46 2.41
CA PRO A 106 0.40 -19.46 3.22
C PRO A 106 1.71 -19.62 2.43
N THR A 107 1.66 -20.39 1.35
CA THR A 107 2.77 -20.72 0.44
C THR A 107 3.25 -19.54 -0.43
N ILE A 108 2.45 -18.48 -0.52
CA ILE A 108 2.82 -17.22 -1.19
C ILE A 108 3.11 -16.12 -0.15
N GLY A 109 3.65 -16.50 1.00
CA GLY A 109 4.01 -15.62 2.12
C GLY A 109 5.20 -14.70 1.83
N VAL A 110 6.12 -14.61 2.79
CA VAL A 110 7.35 -13.78 2.68
C VAL A 110 8.27 -14.27 1.56
N THR A 111 8.36 -15.59 1.39
CA THR A 111 9.13 -16.28 0.34
C THR A 111 8.15 -17.03 -0.55
N PRO A 112 7.64 -16.40 -1.63
CA PRO A 112 6.55 -16.96 -2.39
C PRO A 112 6.95 -18.13 -3.29
N ASN A 113 6.09 -19.15 -3.36
CA ASN A 113 6.19 -20.18 -4.39
C ASN A 113 5.69 -19.63 -5.74
N VAL A 114 6.62 -19.47 -6.69
CA VAL A 114 6.36 -18.93 -8.04
C VAL A 114 5.43 -19.84 -8.85
N GLU A 115 5.61 -21.17 -8.79
CA GLU A 115 4.81 -22.12 -9.55
C GLU A 115 3.34 -22.09 -9.09
N GLU A 116 3.14 -22.03 -7.78
CA GLU A 116 1.79 -21.94 -7.22
C GLU A 116 1.08 -20.65 -7.64
N ILE A 117 1.79 -19.51 -7.60
CA ILE A 117 1.25 -18.24 -8.13
C ILE A 117 0.86 -18.39 -9.61
N ALA A 118 1.65 -19.08 -10.42
CA ALA A 118 1.33 -19.30 -11.82
C ALA A 118 0.06 -20.13 -12.01
N THR A 119 -0.15 -21.17 -11.19
CA THR A 119 -1.40 -21.97 -11.24
C THR A 119 -2.65 -21.16 -10.91
N MET A 120 -2.50 -20.07 -10.16
CA MET A 120 -3.60 -19.16 -9.86
C MET A 120 -4.01 -18.31 -11.06
N ASN A 121 -3.30 -18.35 -12.19
CA ASN A 121 -3.61 -17.59 -13.40
C ASN A 121 -3.99 -16.11 -13.11
N PRO A 122 -3.10 -15.33 -12.45
CA PRO A 122 -3.39 -13.95 -12.07
C PRO A 122 -3.39 -13.02 -13.28
N ASP A 123 -4.25 -12.00 -13.25
CA ASP A 123 -4.21 -10.91 -14.24
C ASP A 123 -3.03 -9.98 -13.96
N VAL A 124 -2.69 -9.81 -12.67
CA VAL A 124 -1.53 -9.04 -12.20
C VAL A 124 -1.08 -9.51 -10.82
N VAL A 125 0.23 -9.57 -10.62
CA VAL A 125 0.88 -9.74 -9.31
C VAL A 125 1.48 -8.40 -8.88
N ILE A 126 1.24 -7.99 -7.64
CA ILE A 126 1.80 -6.76 -7.07
C ILE A 126 2.86 -7.12 -6.03
N LEU A 127 4.07 -6.61 -6.23
CA LEU A 127 5.24 -6.87 -5.39
C LEU A 127 5.91 -5.56 -4.96
N LYS A 128 6.69 -5.61 -3.88
CA LYS A 128 7.69 -4.57 -3.62
C LYS A 128 8.76 -4.58 -4.71
N SER A 129 9.26 -3.43 -5.13
CA SER A 129 10.35 -3.33 -6.12
C SER A 129 11.59 -4.16 -5.75
N THR A 130 11.91 -4.23 -4.45
CA THR A 130 13.00 -5.03 -3.88
C THR A 130 12.86 -6.54 -4.12
N MET A 131 11.67 -7.01 -4.48
CA MET A 131 11.38 -8.41 -4.80
C MET A 131 11.53 -8.75 -6.29
N LYS A 132 11.94 -7.79 -7.14
CA LYS A 132 12.12 -8.03 -8.58
C LYS A 132 13.06 -9.21 -8.84
N LEU A 133 14.29 -9.14 -8.33
CA LEU A 133 15.31 -10.16 -8.60
C LEU A 133 14.99 -11.51 -7.96
N THR A 134 14.30 -11.52 -6.82
CA THR A 134 14.07 -12.75 -6.04
C THR A 134 12.81 -13.51 -6.46
N VAL A 135 11.79 -12.82 -6.97
CA VAL A 135 10.47 -13.41 -7.29
C VAL A 135 9.92 -12.87 -8.61
N GLY A 136 10.02 -11.56 -8.79
CA GLY A 136 9.40 -10.86 -9.91
C GLY A 136 9.89 -11.32 -11.29
N ASP A 137 11.21 -11.49 -11.47
CA ASP A 137 11.81 -11.95 -12.73
C ASP A 137 11.33 -13.34 -13.13
N SER A 138 11.19 -14.25 -12.16
CA SER A 138 10.68 -15.61 -12.39
C SER A 138 9.21 -15.60 -12.82
N LEU A 139 8.37 -14.77 -12.19
CA LEU A 139 6.96 -14.60 -12.60
C LEU A 139 6.85 -13.97 -14.00
N GLU A 140 7.65 -12.94 -14.27
CA GLU A 140 7.71 -12.26 -15.58
C GLU A 140 8.15 -13.24 -16.69
N GLY A 141 9.12 -14.12 -16.41
CA GLY A 141 9.59 -15.17 -17.32
C GLY A 141 8.50 -16.20 -17.69
N LEU A 142 7.51 -16.39 -16.81
CA LEU A 142 6.32 -17.22 -17.07
C LEU A 142 5.20 -16.45 -17.81
N GLY A 143 5.45 -15.20 -18.20
CA GLY A 143 4.47 -14.35 -18.89
C GLY A 143 3.45 -13.68 -17.98
N ILE A 144 3.61 -13.81 -16.65
CA ILE A 144 2.71 -13.18 -15.67
C ILE A 144 3.01 -11.68 -15.59
N LYS A 145 1.97 -10.85 -15.59
CA LYS A 145 2.13 -9.41 -15.40
C LYS A 145 2.47 -9.11 -13.95
N VAL A 146 3.61 -8.46 -13.72
CA VAL A 146 4.04 -7.99 -12.41
C VAL A 146 4.12 -6.47 -12.40
N VAL A 147 3.59 -5.86 -11.35
CA VAL A 147 3.67 -4.42 -11.10
C VAL A 147 4.34 -4.20 -9.75
N TYR A 148 5.33 -3.31 -9.72
CA TYR A 148 6.09 -3.00 -8.51
C TYR A 148 5.64 -1.71 -7.83
N VAL A 149 5.68 -1.71 -6.49
CA VAL A 149 5.38 -0.57 -5.61
C VAL A 149 6.46 -0.41 -4.54
N ASP A 150 6.61 0.78 -3.94
CA ASP A 150 7.59 1.08 -2.89
C ASP A 150 6.93 1.56 -1.60
N PHE A 151 6.04 2.56 -1.62
CA PHE A 151 5.49 3.16 -0.39
C PHE A 151 6.52 3.66 0.66
N GLU A 152 7.78 3.91 0.27
CA GLU A 152 8.88 4.22 1.22
C GLU A 152 9.02 5.71 1.55
N ASN A 153 8.36 6.58 0.78
CA ASN A 153 8.34 8.03 0.99
C ASN A 153 7.06 8.64 0.38
N LEU A 154 6.77 9.91 0.66
CA LEU A 154 5.56 10.58 0.21
C LEU A 154 5.35 10.49 -1.32
N ASN A 155 6.38 10.76 -2.11
CA ASN A 155 6.27 10.72 -3.57
C ASN A 155 5.96 9.32 -4.09
N SER A 156 6.69 8.31 -3.59
CA SER A 156 6.44 6.91 -3.94
C SER A 156 5.04 6.45 -3.48
N TYR A 157 4.61 6.85 -2.29
CA TYR A 157 3.28 6.54 -1.76
C TYR A 157 2.18 7.11 -2.66
N ILE A 158 2.29 8.37 -3.07
CA ILE A 158 1.32 9.02 -3.98
C ILE A 158 1.26 8.30 -5.34
N ARG A 159 2.42 7.99 -5.93
CA ARG A 159 2.51 7.25 -7.19
C ARG A 159 1.83 5.88 -7.05
N ASP A 160 2.16 5.14 -5.99
CA ASP A 160 1.69 3.77 -5.80
C ASP A 160 0.19 3.71 -5.48
N VAL A 161 -0.35 4.68 -4.72
CA VAL A 161 -1.80 4.83 -4.52
C VAL A 161 -2.53 5.07 -5.85
N ARG A 162 -2.00 5.95 -6.70
CA ARG A 162 -2.60 6.22 -8.03
C ARG A 162 -2.54 5.01 -8.95
N LEU A 163 -1.42 4.29 -8.93
CA LEU A 163 -1.25 3.02 -9.63
C LEU A 163 -2.30 2.00 -9.16
N LEU A 164 -2.49 1.84 -7.85
CA LEU A 164 -3.51 0.95 -7.30
C LEU A 164 -4.93 1.41 -7.68
N GLY A 165 -5.21 2.72 -7.69
CA GLY A 165 -6.47 3.27 -8.17
C GLY A 165 -6.79 2.86 -9.60
N ARG A 166 -5.79 2.84 -10.48
CA ARG A 166 -5.95 2.33 -11.85
C ARG A 166 -6.20 0.83 -11.91
N ILE A 167 -5.46 0.03 -11.13
CA ILE A 167 -5.64 -1.43 -11.06
C ILE A 167 -7.03 -1.80 -10.53
N PHE A 168 -7.51 -1.10 -9.50
CA PHE A 168 -8.81 -1.37 -8.87
C PHE A 168 -9.97 -0.62 -9.54
N ASN A 169 -9.70 0.13 -10.62
CA ASN A 169 -10.66 0.91 -11.40
C ASN A 169 -11.42 1.96 -10.55
N ASP A 170 -10.69 2.70 -9.73
CA ASP A 170 -11.18 3.74 -8.83
C ASP A 170 -10.13 4.87 -8.65
N GLU A 171 -9.86 5.58 -9.74
CA GLU A 171 -8.91 6.72 -9.76
C GLU A 171 -9.39 7.90 -8.89
N GLU A 172 -10.71 8.09 -8.76
CA GLU A 172 -11.27 9.14 -7.91
C GLU A 172 -10.97 8.87 -6.43
N LYS A 173 -11.13 7.63 -5.96
CA LYS A 173 -10.73 7.25 -4.60
C LYS A 173 -9.24 7.41 -4.37
N ALA A 174 -8.40 7.10 -5.37
CA ALA A 174 -6.96 7.33 -5.27
C ALA A 174 -6.64 8.80 -5.04
N GLU A 175 -7.25 9.73 -5.79
CA GLU A 175 -7.02 11.16 -5.58
C GLU A 175 -7.54 11.65 -4.22
N LYS A 176 -8.64 11.08 -3.69
CA LYS A 176 -9.10 11.37 -2.32
C LYS A 176 -8.09 10.93 -1.27
N ILE A 177 -7.51 9.73 -1.43
CA ILE A 177 -6.46 9.22 -0.52
C ILE A 177 -5.21 10.11 -0.62
N VAL A 178 -4.75 10.42 -1.83
CA VAL A 178 -3.60 11.30 -2.07
C VAL A 178 -3.80 12.68 -1.45
N LYS A 179 -4.98 13.27 -1.63
CA LYS A 179 -5.33 14.56 -1.04
C LYS A 179 -5.24 14.52 0.48
N TYR A 180 -5.87 13.53 1.12
CA TYR A 180 -5.83 13.36 2.57
C TYR A 180 -4.40 13.25 3.11
N TYR A 181 -3.56 12.44 2.46
CA TYR A 181 -2.16 12.27 2.86
C TYR A 181 -1.35 13.56 2.71
N ASN A 182 -1.50 14.27 1.60
CA ASN A 182 -0.82 15.54 1.37
C ASN A 182 -1.26 16.62 2.38
N GLU A 183 -2.56 16.75 2.63
CA GLU A 183 -3.09 17.70 3.61
C GLU A 183 -2.58 17.39 5.02
N THR A 184 -2.58 16.12 5.40
CA THR A 184 -2.05 15.68 6.70
C THR A 184 -0.57 15.95 6.83
N TYR A 185 0.23 15.56 5.82
CA TYR A 185 1.67 15.81 5.79
C TYR A 185 1.98 17.30 5.88
N ASN A 186 1.34 18.12 5.04
CA ASN A 186 1.56 19.57 5.01
C ASN A 186 1.13 20.24 6.32
N THR A 187 0.07 19.76 6.97
CA THR A 187 -0.38 20.26 8.28
C THR A 187 0.67 20.00 9.36
N VAL A 188 1.29 18.82 9.37
CA VAL A 188 2.35 18.47 10.33
C VAL A 188 3.63 19.24 10.00
N PHE A 189 4.05 19.21 8.73
CA PHE A 189 5.29 19.82 8.26
C PHE A 189 5.29 21.34 8.45
N SER A 190 4.21 22.04 8.12
CA SER A 190 4.13 23.50 8.32
C SER A 190 4.28 23.90 9.79
N LYS A 191 3.75 23.09 10.72
CA LYS A 191 3.94 23.30 12.16
C LYS A 191 5.37 23.01 12.58
N SER A 192 6.00 21.97 12.02
CA SER A 192 7.38 21.62 12.38
C SER A 192 8.40 22.69 11.98
N LEU A 193 8.12 23.50 10.95
CA LEU A 193 8.95 24.66 10.58
C LEU A 193 9.03 25.74 11.67
N THR A 194 8.09 25.76 12.62
CA THR A 194 8.09 26.73 13.73
C THR A 194 8.81 26.23 14.98
N VAL A 195 9.28 24.98 14.98
CA VAL A 195 9.99 24.36 16.10
C VAL A 195 11.40 24.93 16.19
N LYS A 196 11.70 25.65 17.29
CA LYS A 196 13.03 26.24 17.54
C LYS A 196 14.04 25.22 18.07
N GLU A 197 13.57 24.30 18.91
CA GLU A 197 14.38 23.26 19.53
C GLU A 197 13.83 21.88 19.16
N ARG A 198 14.59 21.14 18.37
CA ARG A 198 14.20 19.82 17.89
C ARG A 198 14.48 18.80 18.99
N ARG A 199 13.44 18.11 19.45
CA ARG A 199 13.59 17.00 20.42
C ARG A 199 14.40 15.87 19.79
N LYS A 200 15.36 15.30 20.52
CA LYS A 200 16.10 14.09 20.16
C LYS A 200 15.16 12.89 20.26
N VAL A 201 14.83 12.28 19.14
CA VAL A 201 13.90 11.15 19.06
C VAL A 201 14.61 9.89 18.62
N LEU A 202 14.39 8.80 19.34
CA LEU A 202 14.84 7.46 18.98
C LEU A 202 13.63 6.59 18.61
N PHE A 203 13.63 6.05 17.39
CA PHE A 203 12.69 5.00 17.00
C PHE A 203 13.33 3.63 17.24
N LEU A 204 12.69 2.80 18.06
CA LEU A 204 13.27 1.55 18.53
C LEU A 204 12.31 0.39 18.29
N TYR A 205 12.73 -0.54 17.44
CA TYR A 205 12.09 -1.82 17.29
C TYR A 205 12.64 -2.82 18.32
N TYR A 206 11.76 -3.35 19.15
CA TYR A 206 12.07 -4.44 20.07
C TYR A 206 11.82 -5.79 19.39
N SER A 207 12.85 -6.63 19.33
CA SER A 207 12.76 -7.99 18.81
C SER A 207 13.20 -8.99 19.86
N ALA A 208 12.34 -9.97 20.17
CA ALA A 208 12.64 -11.09 21.06
C ALA A 208 12.51 -12.40 20.28
N LYS A 209 13.52 -12.73 19.47
CA LYS A 209 13.52 -13.94 18.64
C LYS A 209 14.45 -14.99 19.27
N GLY A 210 13.94 -16.22 19.40
CA GLY A 210 14.73 -17.33 19.96
C GLY A 210 15.23 -17.11 21.39
N GLY A 211 14.49 -16.32 22.19
CA GLY A 211 14.88 -15.95 23.56
C GLY A 211 15.93 -14.83 23.65
N VAL A 212 16.45 -14.33 22.52
CA VAL A 212 17.40 -13.22 22.48
C VAL A 212 16.66 -11.91 22.26
N VAL A 213 16.81 -10.99 23.20
CA VAL A 213 16.32 -9.61 23.10
C VAL A 213 17.34 -8.79 22.31
N SER A 214 16.85 -8.06 21.31
CA SER A 214 17.63 -7.07 20.56
C SER A 214 16.80 -5.82 20.32
N PHE A 215 17.48 -4.68 20.31
CA PHE A 215 16.92 -3.40 19.93
C PHE A 215 17.46 -3.01 18.57
N GLN A 216 16.58 -2.53 17.71
CA GLN A 216 16.95 -2.14 16.36
C GLN A 216 16.42 -0.74 16.05
N ALA A 217 17.21 0.06 15.34
CA ALA A 217 16.83 1.41 14.96
C ALA A 217 16.97 1.62 13.43
N PRO A 218 16.15 2.50 12.83
CA PRO A 218 16.19 2.80 11.41
C PRO A 218 17.35 3.75 11.08
N GLY A 219 17.99 3.58 9.91
CA GLY A 219 18.97 4.53 9.36
C GLY A 219 18.32 5.74 8.66
N GLU A 220 19.13 6.61 8.05
CA GLU A 220 18.65 7.85 7.41
C GLU A 220 17.57 7.62 6.33
N GLY A 221 17.75 6.62 5.47
CA GLY A 221 16.88 6.36 4.33
C GLY A 221 15.54 5.70 4.64
N TRP A 222 15.20 5.51 5.91
CA TRP A 222 13.99 4.79 6.33
C TRP A 222 12.81 5.74 6.58
N LEU A 223 11.60 5.25 6.29
CA LEU A 223 10.36 6.01 6.45
C LEU A 223 10.17 6.56 7.88
N GLN A 224 10.51 5.77 8.91
CA GLN A 224 10.41 6.16 10.31
C GLN A 224 11.30 7.37 10.64
N THR A 225 12.52 7.38 10.10
CA THR A 225 13.46 8.50 10.23
C THR A 225 12.90 9.74 9.54
N PHE A 226 12.39 9.59 8.31
CA PHE A 226 11.72 10.68 7.60
C PHE A 226 10.51 11.24 8.38
N MET A 227 9.69 10.38 8.98
CA MET A 227 8.51 10.80 9.76
C MET A 227 8.89 11.61 10.99
N ILE A 228 9.96 11.22 11.70
CA ILE A 228 10.47 11.98 12.85
C ILE A 228 10.92 13.37 12.41
N GLU A 229 11.71 13.44 11.35
CA GLU A 229 12.26 14.70 10.83
C GLU A 229 11.15 15.61 10.31
N ALA A 230 10.18 15.07 9.57
CA ALA A 230 9.01 15.81 9.06
C ALA A 230 8.14 16.38 10.19
N ALA A 231 8.07 15.69 11.34
CA ALA A 231 7.37 16.14 12.54
C ALA A 231 8.18 17.15 13.39
N GLY A 232 9.41 17.49 13.01
CA GLY A 232 10.26 18.45 13.70
C GLY A 232 11.17 17.85 14.78
N GLY A 233 11.14 16.53 14.97
CA GLY A 233 12.11 15.84 15.85
C GLY A 233 13.44 15.64 15.15
N TYR A 234 14.53 15.49 15.91
CA TYR A 234 15.84 15.09 15.43
C TYR A 234 16.00 13.58 15.60
N ALA A 235 16.06 12.83 14.51
CA ALA A 235 16.19 11.38 14.54
C ALA A 235 17.63 10.97 14.90
N LEU A 236 17.82 10.42 16.10
CA LEU A 236 19.15 10.08 16.63
C LEU A 236 19.86 8.99 15.82
N SER A 237 19.10 8.00 15.33
CA SER A 237 19.64 6.86 14.61
C SER A 237 19.97 7.14 13.14
N ARG A 238 19.83 8.38 12.66
CA ARG A 238 20.07 8.73 11.24
C ARG A 238 21.50 8.41 10.78
N GLU A 239 22.47 8.42 11.68
CA GLU A 239 23.88 8.10 11.38
C GLU A 239 24.12 6.61 11.09
N LEU A 240 23.16 5.74 11.41
CA LEU A 240 23.30 4.32 11.16
C LEU A 240 23.29 4.05 9.65
N ALA A 241 24.36 3.42 9.18
CA ALA A 241 24.51 3.01 7.79
C ALA A 241 23.60 1.82 7.44
N GLY A 242 23.33 1.64 6.15
CA GLY A 242 22.64 0.47 5.62
C GLY A 242 21.15 0.70 5.32
N THR A 243 20.57 -0.28 4.62
CA THR A 243 19.19 -0.26 4.14
C THR A 243 18.25 -1.07 5.05
N GLY A 244 18.67 -1.31 6.29
CA GLY A 244 18.12 -2.30 7.22
C GLY A 244 17.70 -1.71 8.56
N TRP A 245 16.97 -2.51 9.33
CA TRP A 245 16.98 -2.37 10.78
C TRP A 245 18.39 -2.65 11.30
N ASN A 246 18.94 -1.71 12.08
CA ASN A 246 20.29 -1.81 12.62
C ASN A 246 20.24 -2.14 14.12
N THR A 247 20.90 -3.22 14.55
CA THR A 247 21.00 -3.57 15.97
C THR A 247 21.77 -2.50 16.72
N VAL A 248 21.24 -2.04 17.86
CA VAL A 248 21.85 -1.02 18.72
C VAL A 248 22.02 -1.56 20.14
N SER A 249 23.11 -1.15 20.81
CA SER A 249 23.38 -1.52 22.19
C SER A 249 22.79 -0.51 23.18
N PHE A 250 22.73 -0.90 24.44
CA PHE A 250 22.31 -0.03 25.54
C PHE A 250 23.22 1.19 25.69
N GLU A 251 24.53 0.98 25.57
CA GLU A 251 25.54 2.04 25.65
C GLU A 251 25.36 3.04 24.51
N GLN A 252 25.04 2.58 23.30
CA GLN A 252 24.74 3.47 22.17
C GLN A 252 23.47 4.29 22.44
N ILE A 253 22.42 3.66 22.99
CA ILE A 253 21.18 4.35 23.36
C ILE A 253 21.45 5.41 24.43
N ALA A 254 22.22 5.08 25.47
CA ALA A 254 22.62 6.00 26.52
C ALA A 254 23.41 7.19 25.97
N ARG A 255 24.37 6.94 25.06
CA ARG A 255 25.16 7.99 24.41
C ARG A 255 24.33 8.92 23.55
N TRP A 256 23.29 8.42 22.89
CA TRP A 256 22.35 9.26 22.16
C TRP A 256 21.49 10.13 23.07
N ASN A 257 21.27 9.72 24.32
CA ASN A 257 20.49 10.43 25.34
C ASN A 257 19.16 10.97 24.76
N PRO A 258 18.22 10.09 24.36
CA PRO A 258 16.99 10.49 23.70
C PRO A 258 16.03 11.24 24.62
N ASP A 259 15.42 12.30 24.11
CA ASP A 259 14.34 13.01 24.79
C ASP A 259 13.00 12.26 24.71
N ILE A 260 12.83 11.49 23.63
CA ILE A 260 11.62 10.71 23.31
C ILE A 260 12.05 9.39 22.68
N ILE A 261 11.46 8.29 23.15
CA ILE A 261 11.62 6.97 22.53
C ILE A 261 10.27 6.49 22.00
N PHE A 262 10.20 6.24 20.70
CA PHE A 262 9.10 5.49 20.09
C PHE A 262 9.46 4.01 20.06
N LEU A 263 8.85 3.23 20.94
CA LEU A 263 9.05 1.79 21.02
C LEU A 263 7.99 1.06 20.20
N VAL A 264 8.41 0.18 19.31
CA VAL A 264 7.51 -0.66 18.51
C VAL A 264 7.79 -2.15 18.67
N THR A 265 6.73 -2.94 18.59
CA THR A 265 6.76 -4.40 18.47
C THR A 265 5.96 -4.79 17.23
N TYR A 266 6.36 -5.87 16.56
CA TYR A 266 5.61 -6.48 15.46
C TYR A 266 4.94 -7.79 15.89
N SER A 267 4.72 -7.95 17.20
CA SER A 267 4.04 -9.07 17.83
C SER A 267 3.05 -8.53 18.85
N ASP A 268 1.90 -9.20 19.00
CA ASP A 268 0.93 -8.93 20.06
C ASP A 268 1.48 -9.30 21.44
N SER A 269 2.47 -10.20 21.49
CA SER A 269 3.13 -10.63 22.72
C SER A 269 4.65 -10.77 22.55
N PRO A 270 5.46 -10.06 23.36
CA PRO A 270 5.05 -8.99 24.27
C PRO A 270 4.54 -7.77 23.49
N SER A 271 3.52 -7.09 24.01
CA SER A 271 3.05 -5.82 23.45
C SER A 271 4.08 -4.71 23.71
N ALA A 272 4.02 -3.60 22.98
CA ALA A 272 4.88 -2.45 23.24
C ALA A 272 4.74 -1.90 24.69
N VAL A 273 3.56 -2.05 25.30
CA VAL A 273 3.31 -1.69 26.71
C VAL A 273 4.02 -2.64 27.66
N ASP A 274 3.95 -3.95 27.39
CA ASP A 274 4.65 -4.96 28.19
C ASP A 274 6.16 -4.74 28.13
N VAL A 275 6.69 -4.53 26.92
CA VAL A 275 8.10 -4.22 26.72
C VAL A 275 8.46 -2.97 27.50
N LYS A 276 7.74 -1.85 27.34
CA LYS A 276 8.00 -0.62 28.10
C LYS A 276 8.07 -0.88 29.61
N ASN A 277 7.14 -1.65 30.17
CA ASN A 277 7.13 -1.97 31.60
C ASN A 277 8.34 -2.81 32.03
N VAL A 278 8.82 -3.71 31.17
CA VAL A 278 10.06 -4.45 31.39
C VAL A 278 11.27 -3.50 31.34
N LEU A 279 11.34 -2.61 30.35
CA LEU A 279 12.47 -1.68 30.20
C LEU A 279 12.57 -0.73 31.39
N LEU A 280 11.45 -0.20 31.89
CA LEU A 280 11.42 0.70 33.05
C LEU A 280 11.88 0.03 34.36
N ARG A 281 12.01 -1.30 34.40
CA ARG A 281 12.52 -2.07 35.54
C ARG A 281 13.92 -2.63 35.32
N SER A 282 14.46 -2.52 34.10
CA SER A 282 15.80 -3.02 33.77
C SER A 282 16.85 -2.04 34.29
N PRO A 283 17.82 -2.49 35.11
CA PRO A 283 18.91 -1.65 35.59
C PRO A 283 19.69 -0.97 34.46
N GLU A 284 19.93 -1.70 33.37
CA GLU A 284 20.66 -1.21 32.19
C GLU A 284 19.90 -0.07 31.50
N TRP A 285 18.57 -0.18 31.39
CA TRP A 285 17.72 0.88 30.84
C TRP A 285 17.61 2.08 31.78
N ILE A 286 17.53 1.85 33.09
CA ILE A 286 17.48 2.92 34.09
C ILE A 286 18.80 3.72 34.02
N GLU A 287 19.94 3.03 34.05
CA GLU A 287 21.26 3.66 33.95
C GLU A 287 21.40 4.43 32.63
N ALA A 288 20.99 3.84 31.51
CA ALA A 288 21.05 4.46 30.20
C ALA A 288 20.21 5.75 30.06
N LEU A 289 19.14 5.90 30.85
CA LEU A 289 18.21 7.04 30.77
C LEU A 289 18.34 8.04 31.94
N SER A 290 19.18 7.75 32.93
CA SER A 290 19.35 8.60 34.13
C SER A 290 20.50 9.61 34.02
N GLY A 291 21.31 9.54 32.95
CA GLY A 291 22.45 10.42 32.68
C GLY A 291 22.14 11.55 31.69
#